data_AF-A0A327H4F7-F1
#
_entry.id   AF-A0A327H4F7-F1
#
_cell.length_a   1.000
_cell.length_b   1.000
_cell.length_c   1.000
_cell.angle_alpha   90.00
_cell.angle_beta   90.00
_cell.angle_gamma   90.00
#
_symmetry.space_group_name_H-M   'P 1'
#
loop_
_entity.id
_entity.type
_entity.pdbx_description
1 polymer ?
#
loop_
_entity_poly.entity_id
_entity_poly.type
_entity_poly.pdbx_seq_one_letter_code
_entity_poly.pdbx_strand_id
1 'polypeptide(L)'
;MGDDDTPIFEIRESNLDSGLRGIPVGTCQTSFVDPIEGVHYVGYPVEDLVNMEEEDVIYLLFNKRLPTEEESNDFRAELAHRAEEMPTGALRVLESLTPGTGHPMDWLSTGILALGISDTTGDLRTDSMNLVARMPELMARIFHLRGGKKLQ
;
A
#
# COMPACT_ATOMS: atom_id res chain seq x y z
N MET A 1 20.07 29.59 1.05
CA MET A 1 21.41 29.21 0.54
C MET A 1 22.17 28.57 1.69
N GLY A 2 21.61 27.50 2.27
CA GLY A 2 22.02 27.00 3.58
C GLY A 2 21.88 25.48 3.65
N ASP A 3 22.90 24.87 4.25
CA ASP A 3 23.01 23.50 4.78
C ASP A 3 23.10 22.28 3.85
N ASP A 4 23.13 22.43 2.51
CA ASP A 4 23.22 21.27 1.60
C ASP A 4 24.58 20.53 1.62
N ASP A 5 25.65 21.18 2.10
CA ASP A 5 27.02 20.61 2.10
C ASP A 5 27.43 20.00 3.46
N THR A 6 26.58 20.05 4.48
CA THR A 6 26.91 19.48 5.80
C THR A 6 26.76 17.95 5.76
N PRO A 7 27.81 17.17 6.08
CA PRO A 7 27.70 15.72 6.06
C PRO A 7 26.73 15.24 7.14
N ILE A 8 25.64 14.60 6.71
CA ILE A 8 24.62 14.02 7.60
C ILE A 8 25.07 12.69 8.24
N PHE A 9 26.07 12.01 7.66
CA PHE A 9 26.58 10.72 8.12
C PHE A 9 28.00 10.45 7.59
N GLU A 10 28.87 9.87 8.42
CA GLU A 10 30.24 9.45 8.04
C GLU A 10 30.33 7.91 7.99
N ILE A 11 30.80 7.37 6.86
CA ILE A 11 30.88 5.92 6.65
C ILE A 11 32.16 5.37 7.30
N ARG A 12 32.00 4.35 8.16
CA ARG A 12 33.10 3.62 8.82
C ARG A 12 33.20 2.19 8.29
N GLU A 13 34.33 1.52 8.55
CA GLU A 13 34.51 0.10 8.17
C GLU A 13 33.41 -0.82 8.74
N SER A 14 32.92 -0.54 9.95
CA SER A 14 31.82 -1.30 10.57
C SER A 14 30.48 -1.18 9.84
N ASN A 15 30.34 -0.21 8.92
CA ASN A 15 29.14 -0.05 8.12
C ASN A 15 29.18 -0.91 6.84
N LEU A 16 30.34 -1.41 6.43
CA LEU A 16 30.46 -2.35 5.32
C LEU A 16 29.73 -3.65 5.66
N ASP A 17 29.08 -4.25 4.65
CA ASP A 17 28.30 -5.50 4.75
C ASP A 17 27.18 -5.53 5.82
N SER A 18 26.80 -4.35 6.35
CA SER A 18 25.78 -4.22 7.39
C SER A 18 24.33 -4.26 6.86
N GLY A 19 24.15 -4.21 5.54
CA GLY A 19 22.84 -4.06 4.91
C GLY A 19 22.19 -2.70 5.17
N LEU A 20 22.98 -1.61 5.12
CA LEU A 20 22.55 -0.22 5.38
C LEU A 20 22.06 0.05 6.81
N ARG A 21 22.46 -0.78 7.78
CA ARG A 21 22.03 -0.60 9.17
C ARG A 21 22.57 0.71 9.76
N GLY A 22 21.66 1.57 10.21
CA GLY A 22 21.99 2.85 10.83
C GLY A 22 22.50 3.91 9.86
N ILE A 23 22.42 3.65 8.55
CA ILE A 23 22.79 4.62 7.52
C ILE A 23 21.50 5.34 7.08
N PRO A 24 21.42 6.68 7.19
CA PRO A 24 20.27 7.41 6.68
C PRO A 24 20.29 7.38 5.16
N VAL A 25 19.28 6.75 4.54
CA VAL A 25 19.14 6.66 3.08
C VAL A 25 17.71 7.00 2.68
N GLY A 26 17.57 7.98 1.79
CA GLY A 26 16.28 8.41 1.24
C GLY A 26 15.47 9.31 2.17
N THR A 27 14.38 9.85 1.63
CA THR A 27 13.41 10.65 2.37
C THR A 27 12.06 9.95 2.34
N CYS A 28 11.39 9.89 3.48
CA CYS A 28 10.03 9.36 3.62
C CYS A 28 9.10 10.48 4.06
N GLN A 29 8.12 10.84 3.24
CA GLN A 29 7.16 11.91 3.54
C GLN A 29 5.82 11.38 4.09
N THR A 30 5.60 10.06 4.05
CA THR A 30 4.36 9.44 4.54
C THR A 30 4.40 9.18 6.03
N SER A 31 5.56 8.79 6.57
CA SER A 31 5.67 8.35 7.94
C SER A 31 7.06 8.53 8.52
N PHE A 32 7.13 8.66 9.84
CA PHE A 32 8.34 8.58 10.63
C PHE A 32 8.06 7.88 11.96
N VAL A 33 9.12 7.50 12.67
CA VAL A 33 9.02 6.83 13.97
C VAL A 33 9.64 7.73 15.03
N ASP A 34 8.83 8.17 15.98
CA ASP A 34 9.27 8.84 17.18
C ASP A 34 9.68 7.80 18.25
N PRO A 35 10.81 7.98 18.96
CA PRO A 35 11.25 7.04 19.99
C PRO A 35 10.31 6.92 21.20
N ILE A 36 9.45 7.92 21.45
CA ILE A 36 8.55 8.01 22.58
C ILE A 36 7.13 7.67 22.15
N GLU A 37 6.62 8.37 21.14
CA GLU A 37 5.22 8.31 20.68
C GLU A 37 5.00 7.27 19.57
N GLY A 38 6.07 6.66 19.05
CA GLY A 38 5.97 5.59 18.06
C GLY A 38 5.71 6.08 16.63
N VAL A 39 4.97 5.30 15.85
CA VAL A 39 4.78 5.56 14.41
C VAL A 39 3.83 6.74 14.20
N HIS A 40 4.22 7.65 13.31
CA HIS A 40 3.42 8.78 12.87
C HIS A 40 3.13 8.69 11.37
N TYR A 41 1.92 9.04 10.96
CA TYR A 41 1.51 9.20 9.57
C TYR A 41 1.27 10.67 9.28
N VAL A 42 2.09 11.26 8.40
CA VAL A 42 2.00 12.68 8.02
C VAL A 42 1.90 13.62 9.24
N GLY A 43 2.64 13.31 10.30
CA GLY A 43 2.66 14.10 11.54
C GLY A 43 1.57 13.76 12.56
N TYR A 44 0.63 12.87 12.26
CA TYR A 44 -0.36 12.38 13.22
C TYR A 44 0.14 11.09 13.89
N PRO A 45 0.14 10.98 15.22
CA PRO A 45 0.45 9.72 15.89
C PRO A 45 -0.63 8.69 15.51
N VAL A 46 -0.22 7.43 15.33
CA VAL A 46 -1.17 6.36 14.94
C VAL A 46 -2.31 6.21 15.95
N GLU A 47 -2.07 6.51 17.23
CA GLU A 47 -3.08 6.49 18.30
C GLU A 47 -4.28 7.40 17.99
N ASP A 48 -4.07 8.54 17.34
CA ASP A 48 -5.13 9.47 16.95
C ASP A 48 -5.95 8.97 15.75
N LEU A 49 -5.38 8.06 14.95
CA LEU A 49 -5.99 7.53 13.73
C LEU A 49 -6.77 6.23 13.95
N VAL A 50 -6.70 5.63 15.14
CA VAL A 50 -7.30 4.30 15.43
C VAL A 50 -8.81 4.26 15.24
N ASN A 51 -9.51 5.38 15.47
CA ASN A 51 -10.96 5.46 15.36
C ASN A 51 -11.45 5.95 13.99
N MET A 52 -10.54 6.17 13.04
CA MET A 52 -10.88 6.60 11.68
C MET A 52 -11.09 5.40 10.77
N GLU A 53 -11.92 5.58 9.74
CA GLU A 53 -12.10 4.59 8.67
C GLU A 53 -10.79 4.45 7.87
N GLU A 54 -10.52 3.26 7.34
CA GLU A 54 -9.27 3.00 6.62
C GLU A 54 -9.13 3.88 5.37
N GLU A 55 -10.23 4.20 4.69
CA GLU A 55 -10.24 5.08 3.54
C GLU A 55 -9.79 6.51 3.88
N ASP A 56 -10.10 7.01 5.08
CA ASP A 56 -9.67 8.34 5.52
C ASP A 56 -8.17 8.36 5.81
N VAL A 57 -7.62 7.27 6.34
CA VAL A 57 -6.17 7.11 6.52
C VAL A 57 -5.46 7.01 5.17
N ILE A 58 -6.04 6.29 4.20
CA ILE A 58 -5.52 6.25 2.83
C ILE A 58 -5.54 7.67 2.22
N TYR A 59 -6.63 8.42 2.39
CA TYR A 59 -6.72 9.80 1.94
C TYR A 59 -5.61 10.67 2.56
N LEU A 60 -5.37 10.54 3.87
CA LEU A 60 -4.29 11.23 4.57
C LEU A 60 -2.92 10.95 3.94
N LEU A 61 -2.63 9.70 3.62
CA LEU A 61 -1.33 9.31 3.06
C LEU A 61 -1.12 9.88 1.65
N PHE A 62 -2.17 9.93 0.83
CA PHE A 62 -2.13 10.49 -0.53
C PHE A 62 -2.09 12.02 -0.54
N ASN A 63 -2.94 12.68 0.25
CA ASN A 63 -3.16 14.13 0.19
C ASN A 63 -2.40 14.92 1.27
N LYS A 64 -1.72 14.24 2.20
CA LYS A 64 -0.96 14.82 3.31
C LYS A 64 -1.78 15.67 4.27
N ARG A 65 -3.09 15.43 4.33
CA ARG A 65 -4.04 16.08 5.25
C ARG A 65 -5.23 15.17 5.50
N LEU A 66 -5.91 15.38 6.63
CA LEU A 66 -7.16 14.70 6.89
C LEU A 66 -8.26 15.18 5.92
N PRO A 67 -9.16 14.28 5.50
CA PRO A 67 -10.30 14.64 4.66
C PRO A 67 -11.35 15.42 5.47
N THR A 68 -12.16 16.20 4.76
CA THR A 68 -13.46 16.67 5.27
C THR A 68 -14.52 15.57 5.13
N GLU A 69 -15.68 15.71 5.77
CA GLU A 69 -16.76 14.71 5.67
C GLU A 69 -17.24 14.50 4.22
N GLU A 70 -17.33 15.57 3.42
CA GLU A 70 -17.70 15.50 2.01
C GLU A 70 -16.65 14.75 1.20
N GLU A 71 -15.37 15.10 1.36
CA GLU A 71 -14.26 14.44 0.69
C GLU A 71 -14.11 12.97 1.08
N SER A 72 -14.39 12.63 2.33
CA SER A 72 -14.37 11.24 2.81
C SER A 72 -15.43 10.40 2.09
N ASN A 73 -16.65 10.92 1.95
CA ASN A 73 -17.73 10.23 1.25
C ASN A 73 -17.42 10.10 -0.26
N ASP A 74 -16.91 11.16 -0.88
CA ASP A 74 -16.52 11.15 -2.29
C ASP A 74 -15.38 10.15 -2.54
N PHE A 75 -14.39 10.11 -1.66
CA PHE A 75 -13.25 9.20 -1.76
C PHE A 75 -13.67 7.74 -1.62
N ARG A 76 -14.60 7.44 -0.70
CA ARG A 76 -15.19 6.10 -0.57
C ARG A 76 -15.96 5.70 -1.82
N ALA A 77 -16.76 6.60 -2.38
CA ALA A 77 -17.48 6.35 -3.64
C ALA A 77 -16.50 6.12 -4.81
N GLU A 78 -15.41 6.88 -4.88
CA GLU A 78 -14.37 6.72 -5.89
C GLU A 78 -13.67 5.35 -5.78
N LEU A 79 -13.29 4.93 -4.56
CA LEU A 79 -12.66 3.62 -4.35
C LEU A 79 -13.61 2.47 -4.73
N ALA A 80 -14.88 2.56 -4.34
CA ALA A 80 -15.88 1.57 -4.72
C ALA A 80 -16.04 1.49 -6.25
N HIS A 81 -16.11 2.63 -6.93
CA HIS A 81 -16.21 2.68 -8.39
C HIS A 81 -15.00 2.02 -9.08
N ARG A 82 -13.77 2.34 -8.63
CA ARG A 82 -12.54 1.74 -9.17
C ARG A 82 -12.44 0.23 -8.94
N ALA A 83 -13.03 -0.26 -7.86
CA ALA A 83 -13.13 -1.69 -7.58
C ALA A 83 -14.11 -2.39 -8.54
N GLU A 84 -15.25 -1.76 -8.84
CA GLU A 84 -16.24 -2.28 -9.80
C GLU A 84 -15.71 -2.30 -11.24
N GLU A 85 -14.89 -1.31 -11.64
CA GLU A 85 -14.27 -1.22 -12.96
C GLU A 85 -13.12 -2.21 -13.18
N MET A 86 -12.86 -3.13 -12.25
CA MET A 86 -11.78 -4.11 -12.39
C MET A 86 -11.96 -4.94 -13.69
N PRO A 87 -10.92 -5.03 -14.55
CA PRO A 87 -11.04 -5.73 -15.82
C PRO A 87 -11.46 -7.20 -15.66
N THR A 88 -12.51 -7.58 -16.39
CA THR A 88 -12.99 -8.97 -16.44
C THR A 88 -11.89 -9.88 -16.93
N GLY A 89 -11.36 -10.71 -16.03
CA GLY A 89 -10.36 -11.73 -16.37
C GLY A 89 -8.96 -11.47 -15.84
N ALA A 90 -8.68 -10.30 -15.26
CA ALA A 90 -7.36 -10.00 -14.67
C ALA A 90 -6.93 -11.05 -13.64
N LEU A 91 -7.90 -11.62 -12.90
CA LEU A 91 -7.66 -12.61 -11.85
C LEU A 91 -7.84 -14.07 -12.30
N ARG A 92 -8.14 -14.34 -13.57
CA ARG A 92 -8.27 -15.72 -14.10
C ARG A 92 -6.97 -16.51 -14.04
N VAL A 93 -5.83 -15.82 -14.01
CA VAL A 93 -4.52 -16.46 -13.81
C VAL A 93 -4.49 -17.26 -12.51
N LEU A 94 -5.16 -16.77 -11.46
CA LEU A 94 -5.20 -17.45 -10.15
C LEU A 94 -6.04 -18.73 -10.19
N GLU A 95 -7.07 -18.77 -11.04
CA GLU A 95 -7.89 -19.97 -11.25
C GLU A 95 -7.13 -21.09 -11.96
N SER A 96 -6.06 -20.74 -12.69
CA SER A 96 -5.21 -21.70 -13.41
C SER A 96 -4.13 -22.31 -12.52
N LEU A 97 -3.94 -21.78 -11.31
CA LEU A 97 -2.97 -22.31 -10.34
C LEU A 97 -3.54 -23.53 -9.62
N THR A 98 -2.67 -24.47 -9.25
CA THR A 98 -3.08 -25.67 -8.50
C THR A 98 -3.60 -25.25 -7.12
N PRO A 99 -4.89 -25.49 -6.81
CA PRO A 99 -5.47 -25.09 -5.53
C PRO A 99 -4.71 -25.68 -4.34
N GLY A 100 -4.40 -24.85 -3.34
CA GLY A 100 -3.74 -25.27 -2.10
C GLY A 100 -2.22 -25.46 -2.19
N THR A 101 -1.59 -25.17 -3.33
CA THR A 101 -0.12 -25.19 -3.47
C THR A 101 0.48 -23.78 -3.36
N GLY A 102 1.75 -23.67 -2.97
CA GLY A 102 2.47 -22.38 -2.89
C GLY A 102 2.17 -21.54 -1.65
N HIS A 103 3.07 -20.61 -1.32
CA HIS A 103 2.91 -19.70 -0.20
C HIS A 103 1.87 -18.61 -0.54
N PRO A 104 1.01 -18.15 0.39
CA PRO A 104 -0.01 -17.14 0.09
C PRO A 104 0.54 -15.86 -0.54
N MET A 105 1.77 -15.47 -0.18
CA MET A 105 2.43 -14.29 -0.75
C MET A 105 2.80 -14.48 -2.22
N ASP A 106 3.06 -15.71 -2.70
CA ASP A 106 3.33 -15.97 -4.12
C ASP A 106 2.07 -15.73 -4.96
N TRP A 107 0.92 -16.13 -4.42
CA TRP A 107 -0.39 -15.86 -5.02
C TRP A 107 -0.69 -14.36 -5.05
N LEU A 108 -0.42 -13.65 -3.95
CA LEU A 108 -0.60 -12.21 -3.86
C LEU A 108 0.26 -11.48 -4.88
N SER A 109 1.55 -11.81 -4.94
CA SER A 109 2.49 -11.22 -5.90
C SER A 109 2.05 -11.46 -7.34
N THR A 110 1.67 -12.71 -7.67
CA THR A 110 1.16 -13.06 -9.01
C THR A 110 -0.11 -12.28 -9.35
N GLY A 111 -1.03 -12.13 -8.40
CA GLY A 111 -2.27 -11.37 -8.59
C GLY A 111 -2.03 -9.87 -8.81
N ILE A 112 -1.13 -9.25 -8.04
CA ILE A 112 -0.75 -7.84 -8.22
C ILE A 112 -0.12 -7.63 -9.61
N LEU A 113 0.78 -8.52 -10.03
CA LEU A 113 1.39 -8.46 -11.36
C LEU A 113 0.34 -8.60 -12.48
N ALA A 114 -0.64 -9.48 -12.30
CA ALA A 114 -1.71 -9.67 -13.28
C ALA A 114 -2.63 -8.44 -13.38
N LEU A 115 -2.95 -7.79 -12.25
CA LEU A 115 -3.65 -6.52 -12.23
C LEU A 115 -2.85 -5.42 -12.94
N GLY A 116 -1.55 -5.33 -12.66
CA GLY A 116 -0.66 -4.39 -13.34
C GLY A 116 -0.62 -4.60 -14.85
N ILE A 117 -0.48 -5.84 -15.33
CA ILE A 117 -0.47 -6.13 -16.78
C ILE A 117 -1.79 -5.75 -17.45
N SER A 118 -2.91 -5.88 -16.75
CA SER A 118 -4.24 -5.69 -17.33
C SER A 118 -4.64 -4.22 -17.45
N ASP A 119 -4.20 -3.35 -16.54
CA ASP A 119 -4.78 -2.01 -16.40
C ASP A 119 -3.79 -0.92 -15.93
N THR A 120 -2.52 -1.02 -16.35
CA THR A 120 -1.56 0.07 -16.12
C THR A 120 -1.87 1.23 -17.08
N THR A 121 -2.24 2.39 -16.52
CA THR A 121 -2.51 3.62 -17.27
C THR A 121 -1.25 4.45 -17.51
N GLY A 122 -0.20 4.24 -16.71
CA GLY A 122 1.06 4.98 -16.76
C GLY A 122 1.05 6.24 -15.89
N ASP A 123 -0.09 6.59 -15.28
CA ASP A 123 -0.15 7.57 -14.20
C ASP A 123 -0.03 6.88 -12.84
N LEU A 124 1.04 7.21 -12.10
CA LEU A 124 1.35 6.60 -10.81
C LEU A 124 0.22 6.77 -9.79
N ARG A 125 -0.46 7.93 -9.78
CA ARG A 125 -1.53 8.19 -8.82
C ARG A 125 -2.74 7.31 -9.12
N THR A 126 -3.20 7.32 -10.37
CA THR A 126 -4.33 6.50 -10.84
C THR A 126 -4.05 5.01 -10.65
N ASP A 127 -2.87 4.53 -11.03
CA ASP A 127 -2.50 3.12 -10.91
C ASP A 127 -2.41 2.67 -9.43
N SER A 128 -1.88 3.52 -8.55
CA SER A 128 -1.85 3.25 -7.11
C SER A 128 -3.25 3.18 -6.49
N MET A 129 -4.15 4.10 -6.88
CA MET A 129 -5.54 4.10 -6.40
C MET A 129 -6.32 2.89 -6.91
N ASN A 130 -6.14 2.52 -8.18
CA ASN A 130 -6.72 1.31 -8.76
C ASN A 130 -6.24 0.06 -8.03
N LEU A 131 -4.94 -0.02 -7.70
CA LEU A 131 -4.40 -1.14 -6.94
C LEU A 131 -5.05 -1.21 -5.56
N VAL A 132 -5.03 -0.12 -4.78
CA VAL A 132 -5.64 -0.07 -3.43
C VAL A 132 -7.10 -0.51 -3.45
N ALA A 133 -7.90 0.00 -4.40
CA ALA A 133 -9.31 -0.36 -4.54
C ALA A 133 -9.55 -1.84 -4.85
N ARG A 134 -8.64 -2.50 -5.58
CA ARG A 134 -8.80 -3.89 -6.06
C ARG A 134 -8.15 -4.93 -5.16
N MET A 135 -7.29 -4.50 -4.22
CA MET A 135 -6.61 -5.39 -3.27
C MET A 135 -7.59 -6.25 -2.44
N PRO A 136 -8.72 -5.72 -1.91
CA PRO A 136 -9.67 -6.54 -1.15
C PRO A 136 -10.26 -7.70 -1.96
N GLU A 137 -10.66 -7.45 -3.21
CA GLU A 137 -11.20 -8.46 -4.12
C GLU A 137 -10.14 -9.50 -4.49
N LEU A 138 -8.90 -9.08 -4.74
CA LEU A 138 -7.77 -9.99 -4.96
C LEU A 138 -7.56 -10.92 -3.76
N MET A 139 -7.52 -10.36 -2.55
CA MET A 139 -7.33 -11.11 -1.32
C MET A 139 -8.48 -12.08 -1.05
N ALA A 140 -9.73 -11.64 -1.26
CA ALA A 140 -10.91 -12.50 -1.13
C ALA A 140 -10.86 -13.69 -2.10
N ARG A 141 -10.46 -13.48 -3.35
CA ARG A 141 -10.29 -14.56 -4.32
C ARG A 141 -9.19 -15.53 -3.94
N ILE A 142 -8.02 -15.04 -3.50
CA ILE A 142 -6.93 -15.90 -3.03
C ILE A 142 -7.41 -16.75 -1.84
N PHE A 143 -8.12 -16.15 -0.90
CA PHE A 143 -8.68 -16.86 0.25
C PHE A 143 -9.64 -17.96 -0.19
N HIS A 144 -10.54 -17.68 -1.13
CA HIS A 144 -11.47 -18.67 -1.67
C HIS A 144 -10.77 -19.82 -2.44
N LEU A 145 -9.84 -19.49 -3.33
CA LEU A 145 -9.12 -20.48 -4.14
C LEU A 145 -8.21 -21.39 -3.30
N ARG A 146 -7.70 -20.89 -2.16
CA ARG A 146 -6.85 -21.65 -1.24
C ARG A 146 -7.63 -22.46 -0.19
N GLY A 147 -8.98 -22.49 -0.26
CA GLY A 147 -9.81 -23.35 0.59
C GLY A 147 -10.72 -22.62 1.58
N GLY A 148 -10.82 -21.29 1.50
CA GLY A 148 -11.85 -20.54 2.20
C GLY A 148 -13.22 -20.85 1.59
N LYS A 149 -14.14 -21.40 2.40
CA LYS A 149 -15.53 -21.69 1.98
C LYS A 149 -16.12 -20.50 1.20
N LYS A 150 -16.85 -20.77 0.11
CA LYS A 150 -17.56 -19.73 -0.65
C LYS A 150 -18.51 -18.96 0.29
N LEU A 151 -18.48 -17.63 0.22
CA LEU A 151 -19.55 -16.80 0.76
C LEU A 151 -20.82 -17.14 -0.04
N GLN A 152 -21.85 -17.61 0.67
CA GLN A 152 -23.18 -17.90 0.11
C GLN A 152 -23.98 -16.62 -0.02
#